data_AF-A0A349VZK6-F1
#
_entry.id   AF-A0A349VZK6-F1
#
_cell.length_a   1.000
_cell.length_b   1.000
_cell.length_c   1.000
_cell.angle_alpha   90.00
_cell.angle_beta   90.00
_cell.angle_gamma   90.00
#
_symmetry.space_group_name_H-M   'P 1'
#
loop_
_entity.id
_entity.type
_entity.pdbx_description
1 polymer ?
#
loop_
_entity_poly.entity_id
_entity_poly.type
_entity_poly.pdbx_seq_one_letter_code
_entity_poly.pdbx_strand_id
1 'polypeptide(L)'
;HRIAAGEIDVYYNSHLTEVTPTTAHIQTPDGIVELDNDFVLALTGYRPNFDFLKKIGIDIPQEAPCIPSHNEETMETNIAGIYLAGVVCGGLNTHLWFIENSRIHAKQIIGHIRSTLT
;
A
#
# COMPACT_ATOMS: atom_id res chain seq x y z
N HIS A 1 -28.77 5.07 7.97
CA HIS A 1 -27.33 5.06 8.32
C HIS A 1 -27.16 4.03 9.44
N ARG A 2 -26.61 2.84 9.15
CA ARG A 2 -26.65 1.66 10.04
C ARG A 2 -25.92 1.87 11.38
N ILE A 3 -24.85 2.65 11.37
CA ILE A 3 -24.14 3.08 12.59
C ILE A 3 -25.07 3.91 13.49
N ALA A 4 -25.82 4.87 12.93
CA ALA A 4 -26.75 5.70 13.70
C ALA A 4 -27.99 4.93 14.19
N ALA A 5 -28.29 3.80 13.54
CA ALA A 5 -29.34 2.87 13.97
C ALA A 5 -28.85 1.87 15.04
N GLY A 6 -27.56 1.88 15.40
CA GLY A 6 -26.97 0.95 16.38
C GLY A 6 -26.78 -0.48 15.86
N GLU A 7 -26.82 -0.69 14.54
CA GLU A 7 -26.61 -2.03 13.94
C GLU A 7 -25.14 -2.39 13.76
N ILE A 8 -24.23 -1.41 13.88
CA ILE A 8 -22.78 -1.59 13.73
C ILE A 8 -22.12 -0.76 14.84
N ASP A 9 -21.44 -1.45 15.75
CA ASP A 9 -20.62 -0.82 16.77
C ASP A 9 -19.33 -0.26 16.15
N VAL A 10 -18.97 0.96 16.56
CA VAL A 10 -17.79 1.66 16.03
C VAL A 10 -16.97 2.24 17.18
N TYR A 11 -15.70 1.84 17.25
CA TYR A 11 -14.72 2.38 18.18
C TYR A 11 -13.76 3.30 17.44
N TYR A 12 -14.00 4.61 17.53
CA TYR A 12 -13.12 5.63 16.94
C TYR A 12 -11.86 5.83 17.79
N ASN A 13 -10.79 6.33 17.17
CA ASN A 13 -9.50 6.61 17.84
C ASN A 13 -8.99 5.43 18.68
N SER A 14 -9.24 4.21 18.19
CA SER A 14 -8.98 2.97 18.89
C SER A 14 -8.07 2.08 18.05
N HIS A 15 -7.36 1.16 18.70
CA HIS A 15 -6.53 0.18 18.00
C HIS A 15 -6.65 -1.20 18.65
N LEU A 16 -6.61 -2.23 17.82
CA LEU A 16 -6.63 -3.63 18.23
C LEU A 16 -5.29 -3.96 18.91
N THR A 17 -5.32 -4.51 20.13
CA THR A 17 -4.12 -4.84 20.91
C THR A 17 -3.87 -6.34 21.00
N GLU A 18 -4.93 -7.15 21.03
CA GLU A 18 -4.84 -8.61 21.15
C GLU A 18 -6.00 -9.28 20.41
N VAL A 19 -5.72 -10.45 19.82
CA VAL A 19 -6.71 -11.36 19.24
C VAL A 19 -6.44 -12.74 19.80
N THR A 20 -7.41 -13.28 20.53
CA THR A 20 -7.40 -14.66 21.03
C THR A 20 -8.32 -15.52 20.15
N PRO A 21 -8.42 -16.84 20.38
CA PRO A 21 -9.34 -17.70 19.64
C PRO A 21 -10.82 -17.30 19.75
N THR A 22 -11.22 -16.58 20.81
CA THR A 22 -12.62 -16.26 21.09
C THR A 22 -12.85 -14.81 21.49
N THR A 23 -11.81 -13.99 21.62
CA THR A 23 -11.92 -12.59 22.04
C THR A 23 -11.01 -11.67 21.25
N ALA A 24 -11.39 -10.38 21.19
CA ALA A 24 -10.58 -9.31 20.65
C ALA A 24 -10.50 -8.17 21.68
N HIS A 25 -9.29 -7.66 21.93
CA HIS A 25 -9.06 -6.55 22.85
C HIS A 25 -8.76 -5.28 22.05
N ILE A 26 -9.51 -4.22 22.33
CA ILE A 26 -9.41 -2.94 21.64
C ILE A 26 -9.05 -1.88 22.67
N GLN A 27 -7.91 -1.22 22.49
CA GLN A 27 -7.58 -0.04 23.28
C GLN A 27 -8.34 1.16 22.72
N THR A 28 -9.20 1.74 23.55
CA THR A 28 -9.94 2.98 23.27
C THR A 28 -9.39 4.12 24.14
N PRO A 29 -9.77 5.40 23.90
CA PRO A 29 -9.40 6.51 24.78
C PRO A 29 -9.86 6.35 26.23
N ASP A 30 -10.95 5.60 26.47
CA ASP A 30 -11.55 5.41 27.80
C ASP A 30 -11.05 4.14 28.52
N GLY A 31 -10.24 3.32 27.84
CA GLY A 31 -9.71 2.06 28.36
C GLY A 31 -9.79 0.91 27.37
N ILE A 32 -9.43 -0.28 27.86
CA ILE A 32 -9.49 -1.51 27.07
C ILE A 32 -10.93 -2.03 27.05
N VAL A 33 -11.41 -2.35 25.85
CA VAL A 33 -12.66 -3.06 25.61
C VAL A 33 -12.34 -4.47 25.17
N GLU A 34 -12.88 -5.46 25.86
CA GLU A 34 -12.84 -6.87 25.49
C GLU A 34 -14.16 -7.26 24.84
N LEU A 35 -14.09 -7.89 23.67
CA LEU A 35 -15.23 -8.36 22.89
C LEU A 35 -15.10 -9.85 22.64
N ASP A 36 -16.21 -10.59 22.80
CA ASP A 36 -16.33 -11.93 22.22
C ASP A 36 -16.24 -11.82 20.69
N ASN A 37 -15.39 -12.64 20.07
CA ASN A 37 -15.05 -12.52 18.65
C ASN A 37 -14.63 -13.87 18.04
N ASP A 38 -15.33 -14.29 16.99
CA ASP A 38 -14.99 -15.51 16.23
C ASP A 38 -14.04 -15.25 15.05
N PHE A 39 -14.13 -14.08 14.41
CA PHE A 39 -13.39 -13.76 13.19
C PHE A 39 -12.90 -12.32 13.16
N VAL A 40 -11.68 -12.11 12.66
CA VAL A 40 -11.13 -10.77 12.42
C VAL A 40 -10.88 -10.58 10.93
N LEU A 41 -11.44 -9.49 10.38
CA LEU A 41 -11.12 -9.04 9.02
C LEU A 41 -10.18 -7.83 9.09
N ALA A 42 -8.88 -8.08 8.91
CA ALA A 42 -7.85 -7.03 8.96
C ALA A 42 -7.81 -6.22 7.65
N LEU A 43 -8.61 -5.17 7.57
CA LEU A 43 -8.69 -4.26 6.41
C LEU A 43 -7.68 -3.09 6.49
N THR A 44 -6.43 -3.38 6.87
CA THR A 44 -5.39 -2.36 7.15
C THR A 44 -4.61 -1.91 5.92
N GLY A 45 -5.11 -2.21 4.72
CA GLY A 45 -4.43 -1.91 3.45
C GLY A 45 -3.28 -2.85 3.13
N TYR A 46 -2.44 -2.45 2.18
CA TYR A 46 -1.30 -3.20 1.67
C TYR A 46 -0.12 -2.28 1.36
N ARG A 47 1.06 -2.85 1.12
CA ARG A 47 2.24 -2.12 0.66
C ARG A 47 2.98 -2.92 -0.42
N PRO A 48 3.75 -2.28 -1.30
CA PRO A 48 4.64 -2.99 -2.22
C PRO A 48 5.61 -3.90 -1.49
N ASN A 49 6.09 -4.94 -2.18
CA ASN A 49 7.16 -5.79 -1.66
C ASN A 49 8.51 -5.06 -1.74
N PHE A 50 8.76 -4.16 -0.80
CA PHE A 50 9.99 -3.35 -0.75
C PHE A 50 11.25 -4.20 -0.61
N ASP A 51 11.18 -5.35 0.08
CA ASP A 51 12.33 -6.24 0.23
C ASP A 51 12.76 -6.83 -1.10
N PHE A 52 11.81 -7.19 -1.97
CA PHE A 52 12.11 -7.64 -3.32
C PHE A 52 12.75 -6.55 -4.18
N LEU A 53 12.20 -5.33 -4.15
CA LEU A 53 12.74 -4.21 -4.91
C LEU A 53 14.17 -3.84 -4.46
N LYS A 54 14.41 -3.79 -3.14
CA LYS A 54 15.76 -3.56 -2.59
C LYS A 54 16.74 -4.68 -2.96
N LYS A 55 16.30 -5.95 -2.99
CA LYS A 55 17.13 -7.08 -3.44
C LYS A 55 17.54 -6.99 -4.90
N ILE A 56 16.70 -6.40 -5.75
CA ILE A 56 17.05 -6.10 -7.14
C ILE A 56 18.08 -4.95 -7.22
N GLY A 57 18.15 -4.11 -6.18
CA GLY A 57 19.01 -2.93 -6.10
C GLY A 57 18.27 -1.62 -6.42
N ILE A 58 16.94 -1.66 -6.47
CA ILE A 58 16.13 -0.45 -6.67
C ILE A 58 16.17 0.38 -5.38
N ASP A 59 16.52 1.65 -5.53
CA ASP A 59 16.59 2.58 -4.40
C ASP A 59 15.18 2.91 -3.90
N ILE A 60 14.98 2.86 -2.59
CA ILE A 60 13.71 3.21 -1.95
C ILE A 60 14.02 4.13 -0.76
N PRO A 61 13.50 5.38 -0.74
CA PRO A 61 13.65 6.28 0.40
C PRO A 61 13.17 5.62 1.70
N GLN A 62 13.89 5.88 2.79
CA GLN A 62 13.51 5.38 4.12
C GLN A 62 12.27 6.09 4.67
N GLU A 63 12.03 7.33 4.24
CA GLU A 63 10.89 8.14 4.68
C GLU A 63 9.67 7.90 3.80
N ALA A 64 8.49 7.96 4.42
CA ALA A 64 7.23 7.93 3.71
C ALA A 64 7.19 9.09 2.69
N PRO A 65 6.69 8.86 1.47
CA PRO A 65 5.90 7.71 1.04
C PRO A 65 6.70 6.49 0.53
N CYS A 66 8.02 6.43 0.68
CA CYS A 66 8.85 5.30 0.22
C CYS A 66 8.64 4.96 -1.26
N ILE A 67 8.58 5.98 -2.12
CA ILE A 67 8.43 5.82 -3.57
C ILE A 67 9.70 5.19 -4.14
N PRO A 68 9.64 4.00 -4.78
CA PRO A 68 10.82 3.42 -5.42
C PRO A 68 11.36 4.34 -6.52
N SER A 69 12.68 4.49 -6.61
CA SER A 69 13.33 5.41 -7.55
C SER A 69 13.01 5.02 -9.00
N HIS A 70 12.46 5.98 -9.74
CA HIS A 70 12.22 5.87 -11.18
C HIS A 70 12.12 7.25 -11.82
N ASN A 71 12.38 7.31 -13.13
CA ASN A 71 12.13 8.48 -13.95
C ASN A 71 10.64 8.55 -14.29
N GLU A 72 9.98 9.69 -14.07
CA GLU A 72 8.53 9.84 -14.28
C GLU A 72 8.10 9.81 -15.76
N GLU A 73 9.01 10.14 -16.69
CA GLU A 73 8.73 10.17 -18.13
C GLU A 73 8.92 8.79 -18.77
N THR A 74 9.94 8.04 -18.35
CA THR A 74 10.31 6.74 -18.95
C THR A 74 9.89 5.54 -18.10
N MET A 75 9.67 5.76 -16.81
CA MET A 75 9.47 4.76 -15.76
C MET A 75 10.67 3.85 -15.48
N GLU A 76 11.85 4.17 -16.02
CA GLU A 76 13.07 3.42 -15.74
C GLU A 76 13.57 3.72 -14.32
N THR A 77 14.02 2.69 -13.61
CA THR A 77 14.58 2.81 -12.25
C THR A 77 16.01 3.34 -12.26
N ASN A 78 16.63 3.44 -11.08
CA ASN A 78 18.08 3.64 -10.97
C ASN A 78 18.92 2.50 -11.59
N ILE A 79 18.30 1.37 -11.93
CA ILE A 79 18.94 0.26 -12.65
C ILE A 79 18.49 0.26 -14.10
N ALA A 80 19.45 0.43 -15.02
CA ALA A 80 19.22 0.41 -16.45
C ALA A 80 18.54 -0.90 -16.89
N GLY A 81 17.50 -0.77 -17.72
CA GLY A 81 16.71 -1.91 -18.21
C GLY A 81 15.64 -2.43 -17.24
N ILE A 82 15.52 -1.85 -16.03
CA ILE A 82 14.47 -2.19 -15.06
C ILE A 82 13.50 -1.03 -14.95
N TYR A 83 12.20 -1.32 -15.09
CA TYR A 83 11.13 -0.33 -15.12
C TYR A 83 10.04 -0.65 -14.10
N LEU A 84 9.32 0.37 -13.66
CA LEU A 84 8.16 0.23 -12.77
C LEU A 84 6.87 0.57 -13.51
N ALA A 85 5.82 -0.21 -13.26
CA ALA A 85 4.50 0.07 -13.80
C ALA A 85 3.41 -0.29 -12.79
N GLY A 86 2.40 0.57 -12.69
CA GLY A 86 1.25 0.33 -11.84
C GLY A 86 1.43 0.89 -10.43
N VAL A 87 0.68 0.31 -9.48
CA VAL A 87 0.61 0.80 -8.10
C VAL A 87 1.94 0.83 -7.35
N VAL A 88 2.89 -0.01 -7.77
CA VAL A 88 4.23 -0.09 -7.18
C VAL A 88 4.97 1.25 -7.22
N CYS A 89 4.70 2.08 -8.24
CA CYS A 89 5.35 3.38 -8.43
C CYS A 89 4.97 4.41 -7.35
N GLY A 90 3.89 4.17 -6.61
CA GLY A 90 3.40 5.09 -5.57
C GLY A 90 3.98 4.83 -4.17
N GLY A 91 4.75 3.76 -3.98
CA GLY A 91 5.21 3.37 -2.64
C GLY A 91 4.03 3.10 -1.69
N LEU A 92 3.98 3.84 -0.58
CA LEU A 92 2.89 3.82 0.41
C LEU A 92 1.68 4.69 0.02
N ASN A 93 1.77 5.50 -1.04
CA ASN A 93 0.63 6.22 -1.59
C ASN A 93 -0.23 5.28 -2.45
N THR A 94 -0.87 4.32 -1.78
CA THR A 94 -1.67 3.26 -2.43
C THR A 94 -2.93 3.77 -3.15
N HIS A 95 -3.31 5.03 -2.92
CA HIS A 95 -4.45 5.70 -3.55
C HIS A 95 -4.06 6.60 -4.73
N LEU A 96 -2.77 6.67 -5.10
CA LEU A 96 -2.31 7.56 -6.18
C LEU A 96 -2.47 6.91 -7.56
N TRP A 97 -2.23 5.59 -7.63
CA TRP A 97 -2.31 4.83 -8.87
C TRP A 97 -3.48 3.87 -8.86
N PHE A 98 -4.28 3.95 -9.92
CA PHE A 98 -5.38 3.07 -10.27
C PHE A 98 -5.16 2.53 -11.67
N ILE A 99 -5.93 1.51 -12.07
CA ILE A 99 -5.82 0.90 -13.39
C ILE A 99 -5.97 1.96 -14.50
N GLU A 100 -6.86 2.93 -14.28
CA GLU A 100 -7.23 3.96 -15.23
C GLU A 100 -6.11 4.96 -15.52
N ASN A 101 -5.31 5.32 -14.51
CA ASN A 101 -4.24 6.30 -14.65
C ASN A 101 -2.86 5.65 -14.82
N SER A 102 -2.65 4.43 -14.34
CA SER A 102 -1.35 3.76 -14.40
C SER A 102 -1.08 3.02 -15.72
N ARG A 103 -2.10 2.85 -16.58
CA ARG A 103 -1.93 2.22 -17.91
C ARG A 103 -1.02 3.02 -18.85
N ILE A 104 -0.79 4.31 -18.56
CA ILE A 104 0.10 5.15 -19.36
C ILE A 104 1.56 4.69 -19.27
N HIS A 105 1.95 4.11 -18.13
CA HIS A 105 3.31 3.59 -17.90
C HIS A 105 3.75 2.62 -19.00
N ALA A 106 2.83 1.77 -19.50
CA ALA A 106 3.15 0.85 -20.58
C ALA A 106 3.60 1.57 -21.86
N LYS A 107 2.97 2.69 -22.21
CA LYS A 107 3.36 3.49 -23.38
C LYS A 107 4.71 4.18 -23.16
N GLN A 108 4.95 4.71 -21.96
CA GLN A 108 6.20 5.35 -21.57
C GLN A 108 7.39 4.38 -21.67
N ILE A 109 7.25 3.21 -21.03
CA ILE A 109 8.28 2.16 -21.00
C ILE A 109 8.62 1.69 -22.42
N ILE A 110 7.61 1.34 -23.22
CA ILE A 110 7.84 0.88 -24.60
C ILE A 110 8.44 2.00 -25.46
N GLY A 111 8.03 3.26 -25.25
CA GLY A 111 8.64 4.41 -25.90
C GLY A 111 10.13 4.52 -25.59
N HIS A 112 10.50 4.41 -24.32
CA HIS A 112 11.89 4.47 -23.88
C HIS A 112 12.72 3.31 -24.43
N ILE A 113 12.25 2.07 -24.27
CA ILE A 113 12.94 0.87 -24.79
C ILE A 113 13.18 0.99 -26.29
N ARG A 114 12.24 1.54 -27.06
CA ARG A 114 12.45 1.73 -28.50
C ARG A 114 13.52 2.76 -28.81
N SER A 115 13.59 3.84 -28.04
CA SER A 115 14.60 4.91 -28.24
C SER A 115 16.02 4.48 -27.90
N THR A 116 16.20 3.45 -27.07
CA THR A 116 17.53 2.95 -26.66
C THR A 116 18.06 1.84 -27.56
N LEU A 117 17.23 1.27 -28.45
CA LEU A 117 17.59 0.22 -29.41
C LEU A 117 18.05 0.76 -30.78
N THR A 118 17.93 2.07 -31.00
CA THR A 118 18.35 2.79 -32.22
C THR A 118 19.60 3.59 -31.97
#